data_AF-A0A1D6H2S9-F1
#
_entry.id   AF-A0A1D6H2S9-F1
#
_cell.length_a   1.000
_cell.length_b   1.000
_cell.length_c   1.000
_cell.angle_alpha   90.00
_cell.angle_beta   90.00
_cell.angle_gamma   90.00
#
_symmetry.space_group_name_H-M   'P 1'
#
loop_
_entity.id
_entity.type
_entity.pdbx_description
1 polymer ?
#
loop_
_entity_poly.entity_id
_entity_poly.type
_entity_poly.pdbx_seq_one_letter_code
_entity_poly.pdbx_strand_id
1 'polypeptide(L)'
;MQMNCAHLENCLHEAREEARTNKCSADRRVVEYDALRSSALRIHGLFERLNNCITAPGVTGFAESLHSLAASLASSVKKDEAHTTVQFQQCIKILADKVYLLTRQSAELLERYSAMQAVHGGITKELDEKKELIKNLYNKLQQEK
;
A
#
# COMPACT_ATOMS: atom_id res chain seq x y z
N MET A 1 59.13 -20.86 37.80
CA MET A 1 57.88 -20.37 38.41
C MET A 1 57.15 -21.56 38.99
N GLN A 2 57.10 -21.72 40.32
CA GLN A 2 56.33 -22.79 40.97
C GLN A 2 54.88 -22.36 41.06
N MET A 3 54.05 -22.85 40.15
CA MET A 3 52.61 -22.69 40.18
C MET A 3 52.06 -23.55 41.32
N ASN A 4 51.56 -22.94 42.40
CA ASN A 4 50.94 -23.66 43.53
C ASN A 4 49.61 -24.29 43.06
N CYS A 5 49.24 -25.47 43.55
CA CYS A 5 47.96 -26.14 43.28
C CYS A 5 46.76 -25.19 43.44
N ALA A 6 46.77 -24.34 44.47
CA ALA A 6 45.72 -23.34 44.70
C ALA A 6 45.56 -22.34 43.53
N HIS A 7 46.65 -21.96 42.88
CA HIS A 7 46.60 -21.06 41.74
C HIS A 7 46.02 -21.75 40.50
N LEU A 8 46.37 -23.02 40.25
CA LEU A 8 45.78 -23.81 39.17
C LEU A 8 44.27 -24.01 39.37
N GLU A 9 43.84 -24.31 40.59
CA GLU A 9 42.42 -24.43 40.94
C GLU A 9 41.66 -23.11 40.71
N ASN A 10 42.25 -21.98 41.10
CA ASN A 10 41.66 -20.67 40.86
C ASN A 10 41.57 -20.35 39.35
N CYS A 11 42.65 -20.54 38.59
CA CYS A 11 42.63 -20.32 37.13
C CYS A 11 41.59 -21.22 36.44
N LEU A 12 41.41 -22.46 36.89
CA LEU A 12 40.41 -23.37 36.35
C LEU A 12 38.98 -22.96 36.74
N HIS A 13 38.78 -22.40 37.93
CA HIS A 13 37.51 -21.81 38.33
C HIS A 13 37.17 -20.58 37.47
N GLU A 14 38.11 -19.66 37.30
CA GLU A 14 37.97 -18.46 36.45
C GLU A 14 37.64 -18.83 35.01
N ALA A 15 38.39 -19.78 34.41
CA ALA A 15 38.13 -20.26 33.06
C ALA A 15 36.72 -20.88 32.89
N ARG A 16 36.21 -21.57 33.93
CA ARG A 16 34.85 -22.13 33.92
C ARG A 16 33.79 -21.04 34.00
N GLU A 17 33.99 -20.03 34.86
CA GLU A 17 33.06 -18.90 34.97
C GLU A 17 33.05 -18.03 33.71
N GLU A 18 34.21 -17.81 33.09
CA GLU A 18 34.33 -17.13 31.81
C GLU A 18 33.61 -17.92 30.70
N ALA A 19 33.85 -19.23 30.60
CA ALA A 19 33.17 -20.08 29.63
C ALA A 19 31.63 -20.06 29.81
N ARG A 20 31.14 -20.09 31.06
CA ARG A 20 29.71 -19.99 31.37
C ARG A 20 29.15 -18.64 30.92
N THR A 21 29.85 -17.55 31.21
CA THR A 21 29.44 -16.18 30.83
C THR A 21 29.40 -16.02 29.30
N ASN A 22 30.43 -16.50 28.61
CA ASN A 22 30.51 -16.49 27.16
C ASN A 22 29.38 -17.31 26.52
N LYS A 23 29.06 -18.49 27.07
CA LYS A 23 27.92 -19.29 26.63
C LYS A 23 26.60 -18.54 26.80
N CYS A 24 26.32 -17.99 27.98
CA CYS A 24 25.09 -17.23 28.21
C CYS A 24 24.97 -16.01 27.27
N SER A 25 26.08 -15.32 27.01
CA SER A 25 26.13 -14.21 26.05
C SER A 25 25.85 -14.68 24.62
N ALA A 26 26.44 -15.81 24.19
CA ALA A 26 26.20 -16.40 22.89
C ALA A 26 24.74 -16.82 22.71
N ASP A 27 24.16 -17.53 23.69
CA ASP A 27 22.76 -17.96 23.67
C ASP A 27 21.81 -16.76 23.55
N ARG A 28 22.07 -15.67 24.27
CA ARG A 28 21.29 -14.42 24.15
C ARG A 28 21.38 -13.83 22.73
N ARG A 29 22.59 -13.76 22.15
CA ARG A 29 22.77 -13.21 20.80
C ARG A 29 22.08 -14.03 19.73
N VAL A 30 22.01 -15.36 19.90
CA VAL A 30 21.26 -16.24 18.99
C VAL A 30 19.77 -15.88 19.02
N VAL A 31 19.18 -15.74 20.20
CA VAL A 31 17.76 -15.36 20.35
C VAL A 31 17.47 -13.99 19.72
N GLU A 32 18.34 -13.00 19.96
CA GLU A 32 18.19 -11.65 19.37
C GLU A 32 18.30 -11.70 17.84
N TYR A 33 19.24 -12.49 17.30
CA TYR A 33 19.39 -12.68 15.86
C TYR A 33 18.17 -13.38 15.24
N ASP A 34 17.65 -14.43 15.87
CA ASP A 34 16.48 -15.16 15.38
C ASP A 34 15.22 -14.29 15.37
N ALA A 35 15.05 -13.43 16.38
CA ALA A 35 13.97 -12.45 16.43
C ALA A 35 14.10 -11.42 15.29
N LEU A 36 15.30 -10.89 15.06
CA LEU A 36 15.57 -9.95 13.97
C LEU A 36 15.35 -10.59 12.60
N ARG A 37 15.87 -11.80 12.39
CA ARG A 37 15.68 -12.58 11.15
C ARG A 37 14.21 -12.83 10.88
N SER A 38 13.45 -13.25 11.90
CA SER A 38 12.01 -13.47 11.79
C SER A 38 11.26 -12.19 11.42
N SER A 39 11.64 -11.06 12.01
CA SER A 39 11.09 -9.74 11.66
C SER A 39 11.41 -9.35 10.21
N ALA A 40 12.65 -9.51 9.76
CA ALA A 40 13.08 -9.17 8.41
C ALA A 40 12.35 -10.02 7.35
N LEU A 41 12.26 -11.33 7.55
CA LEU A 41 11.53 -12.24 6.65
C LEU A 41 10.05 -11.88 6.55
N ARG A 42 9.44 -11.48 7.67
CA ARG A 42 8.04 -11.06 7.71
C ARG A 42 7.82 -9.77 6.91
N ILE A 43 8.63 -8.74 7.14
CA ILE A 43 8.56 -7.49 6.36
C ILE A 43 8.77 -7.77 4.86
N HIS A 44 9.75 -8.61 4.52
CA HIS A 44 9.99 -9.02 3.14
C HIS A 44 8.76 -9.66 2.50
N GLY A 45 8.12 -10.62 3.18
CA GLY A 45 6.90 -11.25 2.68
C GLY A 45 5.72 -10.28 2.52
N LEU A 46 5.61 -9.25 3.38
CA LEU A 46 4.60 -8.20 3.21
C LEU A 46 4.87 -7.35 1.96
N PHE A 47 6.14 -7.02 1.71
CA PHE A 47 6.57 -6.33 0.49
C PHE A 47 6.32 -7.16 -0.77
N GLU A 48 6.61 -8.46 -0.76
CA GLU A 48 6.32 -9.34 -1.90
C GLU A 48 4.81 -9.38 -2.19
N ARG A 49 3.97 -9.49 -1.16
CA ARG A 49 2.51 -9.44 -1.31
C ARG A 49 2.03 -8.12 -1.92
N LEU A 50 2.60 -7.00 -1.47
CA LEU A 50 2.33 -5.69 -2.06
C LEU A 50 2.79 -5.64 -3.53
N ASN A 51 4.00 -6.10 -3.81
CA ASN A 51 4.56 -6.11 -5.15
C ASN A 51 3.70 -6.93 -6.12
N ASN A 52 3.21 -8.10 -5.68
CA ASN A 52 2.30 -8.93 -6.46
C ASN A 52 0.95 -8.23 -6.71
N CYS A 53 0.44 -7.47 -5.74
CA CYS A 53 -0.78 -6.68 -5.89
C CYS A 53 -0.62 -5.53 -6.90
N ILE A 54 0.56 -4.91 -6.95
CA ILE A 54 0.85 -3.77 -7.85
C ILE A 54 1.21 -4.23 -9.26
N THR A 55 1.93 -5.35 -9.38
CA THR A 55 2.39 -5.88 -10.68
C THR A 55 1.39 -6.82 -11.33
N ALA A 56 0.27 -7.14 -10.66
CA ALA A 56 -0.82 -7.91 -11.25
C ALA A 56 -1.30 -7.24 -12.55
N PRO A 57 -1.53 -8.01 -13.62
CA PRO A 57 -1.97 -7.45 -14.89
C PRO A 57 -3.38 -6.87 -14.79
N GLY A 58 -3.56 -5.67 -15.32
CA GLY A 58 -4.85 -4.98 -15.38
C GLY A 58 -5.03 -3.93 -14.27
N VAL A 59 -5.70 -2.83 -14.62
CA VAL A 59 -6.01 -1.73 -13.69
C VAL A 59 -7.43 -1.85 -13.13
N THR A 60 -8.30 -2.59 -13.83
CA THR A 60 -9.68 -2.84 -13.41
C THR A 60 -9.71 -3.67 -12.13
N GLY A 61 -10.34 -3.16 -11.09
CA GLY A 61 -10.39 -3.85 -9.79
C GLY A 61 -9.17 -3.59 -8.90
N PHE A 62 -8.26 -2.68 -9.28
CA PHE A 62 -7.05 -2.41 -8.48
C PHE A 62 -7.38 -1.86 -7.10
N ALA A 63 -8.35 -0.94 -6.99
CA ALA A 63 -8.76 -0.36 -5.71
C ALA A 63 -9.30 -1.43 -4.75
N GLU A 64 -10.13 -2.35 -5.27
CA GLU A 64 -10.68 -3.48 -4.52
C GLU A 64 -9.59 -4.47 -4.11
N SER A 65 -8.64 -4.76 -5.02
CA SER A 65 -7.51 -5.65 -4.75
C SER A 65 -6.59 -5.09 -3.67
N LEU A 66 -6.29 -3.79 -3.73
CA LEU A 66 -5.47 -3.10 -2.75
C LEU A 66 -6.17 -3.02 -1.38
N HIS A 67 -7.49 -2.80 -1.36
CA HIS A 67 -8.27 -2.82 -0.13
C HIS A 67 -8.34 -4.24 0.47
N SER A 68 -8.50 -5.27 -0.36
CA SER A 68 -8.44 -6.68 0.06
C SER A 68 -7.06 -7.03 0.64
N LEU A 69 -5.99 -6.54 0.01
CA LEU A 69 -4.64 -6.66 0.55
C LEU A 69 -4.54 -6.00 1.92
N ALA A 70 -4.96 -4.74 2.07
CA ALA A 70 -4.91 -4.03 3.34
C ALA A 70 -5.66 -4.78 4.46
N ALA A 71 -6.84 -5.31 4.17
CA ALA A 71 -7.61 -6.12 5.12
C ALA A 71 -6.88 -7.42 5.50
N SER A 72 -6.29 -8.11 4.52
CA SER A 72 -5.53 -9.33 4.75
C SER A 72 -4.21 -9.10 5.50
N LEU A 73 -3.60 -7.92 5.35
CA LEU A 73 -2.43 -7.54 6.14
C LEU A 73 -2.83 -7.20 7.58
N ALA A 74 -3.97 -6.55 7.79
CA ALA A 74 -4.47 -6.24 9.13
C ALA A 74 -4.82 -7.50 9.94
N SER A 75 -5.29 -8.56 9.28
CA SER A 75 -5.59 -9.84 9.96
C SER A 75 -4.35 -10.66 10.32
N SER A 76 -3.18 -10.36 9.75
CA SER A 76 -1.93 -11.09 10.05
C SER A 76 -1.12 -10.50 11.22
N VAL A 77 -1.60 -9.43 11.85
CA VAL A 77 -0.90 -8.75 12.95
C VAL A 77 -0.84 -9.64 14.19
N LYS A 78 0.37 -9.89 14.71
CA LYS A 78 0.58 -10.56 16.00
C LYS A 78 0.61 -9.57 17.15
N LYS A 79 0.36 -10.04 18.38
CA LYS A 79 0.35 -9.20 19.60
C LYS A 79 1.73 -8.59 19.94
N ASP A 80 2.81 -9.23 19.49
CA ASP A 80 4.20 -8.82 19.71
C ASP A 80 4.87 -8.27 18.43
N GLU A 81 4.04 -7.88 17.46
CA GLU A 81 4.51 -7.51 16.13
C GLU A 81 5.46 -6.31 16.18
N ALA A 82 6.53 -6.37 15.39
CA ALA A 82 7.51 -5.30 15.36
C ALA A 82 6.85 -4.00 14.91
N HIS A 83 7.21 -2.88 15.55
CA HIS A 83 6.64 -1.56 15.25
C HIS A 83 6.71 -1.22 13.75
N THR A 84 7.80 -1.61 13.09
CA THR A 84 8.00 -1.43 11.65
C THR A 84 6.97 -2.17 10.79
N THR A 85 6.59 -3.40 11.17
CA THR A 85 5.54 -4.15 10.48
C THR A 85 4.18 -3.45 10.64
N VAL A 86 3.86 -2.99 11.85
CA VAL A 86 2.60 -2.28 12.14
C VAL A 86 2.52 -0.98 11.33
N GLN A 87 3.61 -0.21 11.27
CA GLN A 87 3.70 1.00 10.45
C GLN A 87 3.51 0.68 8.96
N PHE A 88 4.13 -0.38 8.45
CA PHE A 88 3.96 -0.80 7.06
C PHE A 88 2.49 -1.10 6.74
N GLN A 89 1.82 -1.88 7.58
CA GLN A 89 0.41 -2.23 7.40
C GLN A 89 -0.51 -1.00 7.45
N GLN A 90 -0.25 -0.06 8.37
CA GLN A 90 -0.97 1.21 8.45
C GLN A 90 -0.78 2.05 7.18
N CYS A 91 0.44 2.12 6.65
CA CYS A 91 0.71 2.81 5.38
C CYS A 91 -0.09 2.19 4.22
N ILE A 92 -0.14 0.86 4.12
CA ILE A 92 -0.94 0.18 3.08
C ILE A 92 -2.43 0.44 3.25
N LYS A 93 -2.95 0.45 4.49
CA LYS A 93 -4.35 0.80 4.76
C LYS A 93 -4.68 2.22 4.28
N ILE A 94 -3.87 3.21 4.67
CA ILE A 94 -4.07 4.62 4.27
C ILE A 94 -3.99 4.75 2.75
N LEU A 95 -3.06 4.05 2.11
CA LEU A 95 -2.94 4.05 0.66
C LEU A 95 -4.18 3.45 -0.02
N ALA A 96 -4.68 2.32 0.48
CA ALA A 96 -5.89 1.68 -0.03
C ALA A 96 -7.10 2.61 0.07
N ASP A 97 -7.30 3.27 1.22
CA ASP A 97 -8.39 4.23 1.45
C ASP A 97 -8.32 5.42 0.47
N LYS A 98 -7.12 5.95 0.23
CA LYS A 98 -6.89 7.05 -0.73
C LYS A 98 -7.14 6.62 -2.16
N VAL A 99 -6.65 5.45 -2.58
CA VAL A 99 -6.89 4.91 -3.93
C VAL A 99 -8.37 4.67 -4.14
N TYR A 100 -9.07 4.07 -3.18
CA TYR A 100 -10.52 3.86 -3.26
C TYR A 100 -11.29 5.18 -3.44
N LEU A 101 -10.94 6.19 -2.64
CA LEU A 101 -11.53 7.53 -2.77
C LEU A 101 -11.29 8.15 -4.15
N LEU A 102 -10.05 8.09 -4.65
CA LEU A 102 -9.68 8.61 -5.98
C LEU A 102 -10.41 7.88 -7.10
N THR A 103 -10.52 6.55 -7.04
CA THR A 103 -11.26 5.75 -8.02
C THR A 103 -12.74 6.16 -8.05
N ARG A 104 -13.37 6.32 -6.88
CA ARG A 104 -14.76 6.78 -6.79
C ARG A 104 -14.96 8.18 -7.36
N GLN A 105 -14.08 9.12 -7.00
CA GLN A 105 -14.13 10.50 -7.52
C GLN A 105 -13.91 10.55 -9.04
N SER A 106 -13.04 9.69 -9.57
CA SER A 106 -12.78 9.60 -11.00
C SER A 106 -13.99 9.07 -11.77
N ALA A 107 -14.69 8.07 -11.22
CA ALA A 107 -15.94 7.56 -11.80
C ALA A 107 -17.05 8.61 -11.80
N GLU A 108 -17.26 9.31 -10.68
CA GLU A 108 -18.24 10.39 -10.55
C GLU A 108 -17.95 11.55 -11.52
N LEU A 109 -16.68 11.91 -11.70
CA LEU A 109 -16.27 12.94 -12.65
C LEU A 109 -16.55 12.52 -14.10
N LEU A 110 -16.28 11.25 -14.44
CA LEU A 110 -16.55 10.70 -15.76
C LEU A 110 -18.06 10.73 -16.07
N GLU A 111 -18.91 10.32 -15.13
CA GLU A 111 -20.36 10.37 -15.29
C GLU A 111 -20.87 11.80 -15.51
N ARG A 112 -20.39 12.77 -14.71
CA ARG A 112 -20.74 14.19 -14.89
C ARG A 112 -20.31 14.72 -16.23
N TYR A 113 -19.12 14.35 -16.69
CA TYR A 113 -18.60 14.76 -17.99
C TYR A 113 -19.44 14.17 -19.14
N SER A 114 -19.83 12.90 -19.06
CA SER A 114 -20.73 12.27 -20.02
C SER A 114 -22.11 12.94 -20.06
N ALA A 115 -22.70 13.24 -18.90
CA ALA A 115 -23.97 13.96 -18.82
C ALA A 115 -23.87 15.38 -19.42
N MET A 116 -22.78 16.10 -19.12
CA MET A 116 -22.53 17.42 -19.70
C MET A 116 -22.37 17.38 -21.21
N GLN A 117 -21.66 16.38 -21.76
CA GLN A 117 -21.54 16.19 -23.20
C GLN A 117 -22.89 15.94 -23.88
N ALA A 118 -23.77 15.14 -23.24
CA ALA A 118 -25.11 14.89 -23.76
C ALA A 118 -25.94 16.19 -23.82
N VAL A 119 -25.90 17.00 -22.75
CA VAL A 119 -26.58 18.31 -22.70
C VAL A 119 -26.00 19.27 -23.74
N HIS A 120 -24.68 19.38 -23.82
CA HIS A 120 -24.01 20.22 -24.81
C HIS A 120 -24.39 19.82 -26.25
N GLY A 121 -24.42 18.51 -26.54
CA GLY A 121 -24.88 17.98 -27.82
C GLY A 121 -26.33 18.34 -28.13
N GLY A 122 -27.23 18.31 -27.13
CA GLY A 122 -28.61 18.77 -27.26
C GLY A 122 -28.71 20.27 -27.58
N ILE A 123 -27.99 21.11 -26.83
CA ILE A 123 -27.95 22.56 -27.06
C ILE A 123 -27.39 22.90 -28.44
N THR A 124 -26.37 22.16 -28.89
CA THR A 124 -25.77 22.37 -30.22
C THR A 124 -26.76 22.07 -31.33
N LYS A 125 -27.52 20.97 -31.21
CA LYS A 125 -28.58 20.62 -32.17
C LYS A 125 -29.70 21.67 -32.18
N GLU A 126 -30.18 22.08 -31.01
CA GLU A 126 -31.21 23.13 -30.91
C GLU A 126 -30.73 24.44 -31.53
N LEU A 127 -29.47 24.82 -31.31
CA LEU A 127 -28.86 25.99 -31.91
C LEU A 127 -28.85 25.91 -33.45
N ASP A 128 -28.49 24.77 -34.01
CA ASP A 128 -28.45 24.57 -35.47
C ASP A 128 -29.86 24.53 -36.08
N GLU A 129 -30.84 23.91 -35.42
CA GLU A 129 -32.26 23.96 -35.81
C GLU A 129 -32.80 25.39 -35.83
N LYS A 130 -32.46 26.20 -34.81
CA LYS A 130 -32.86 27.62 -34.75
C LYS A 130 -32.19 28.45 -35.84
N LYS A 131 -30.91 28.20 -36.17
CA LYS A 131 -30.23 28.86 -37.31
C LYS A 131 -30.92 28.58 -38.63
N GLU A 132 -31.26 27.31 -38.90
CA GLU A 132 -31.96 26.94 -40.13
C GLU A 132 -33.39 27.51 -40.18
N LEU A 133 -34.10 27.56 -39.04
CA LEU A 133 -35.40 28.24 -38.96
C LEU A 133 -35.29 29.73 -39.32
N ILE A 134 -34.31 30.45 -38.76
CA ILE A 134 -34.07 31.87 -39.05
C ILE A 134 -33.76 32.07 -40.53
N LYS A 135 -32.88 31.24 -41.11
CA LYS A 135 -32.53 31.29 -42.53
C LYS A 135 -33.76 31.08 -43.42
N ASN A 136 -34.62 30.13 -43.08
CA ASN A 136 -35.87 29.88 -43.80
C ASN A 136 -36.84 31.06 -43.70
N LEU A 137 -36.99 31.68 -42.52
CA LEU A 137 -37.82 32.87 -42.33
C LEU A 137 -37.26 34.08 -43.10
N TYR A 138 -35.94 34.27 -43.09
CA TYR A 138 -35.28 35.34 -43.85
C TYR A 138 -35.50 35.19 -45.36
N ASN A 139 -35.36 33.98 -45.89
CA ASN A 139 -35.61 33.70 -47.31
C ASN A 139 -37.07 33.99 -47.72
N LYS A 140 -38.05 33.63 -46.87
CA LYS A 140 -39.45 33.96 -47.11
C LYS A 140 -39.69 35.47 -47.15
N LEU A 141 -39.11 36.21 -46.21
CA LEU A 141 -39.22 37.68 -46.19
C LEU A 141 -38.65 38.34 -47.46
N GLN A 142 -37.58 37.78 -48.04
CA GLN A 142 -37.00 38.27 -49.30
C GLN A 142 -37.87 37.94 -50.52
N GLN A 143 -38.73 36.93 -50.46
CA GLN A 143 -39.67 36.58 -51.54
C GLN A 143 -40.97 37.42 -51.47
N GLU A 144 -41.27 38.04 -50.32
CA GLU A 144 -42.46 38.89 -50.11
C GLU A 144 -42.21 40.38 -50.43
N LYS A 145 -40.97 40.76 -50.77
CA LYS A 145 -40.60 42.12 -51.20
C LYS A 145 -40.48 42.23 -52.71
#